data_AF-A0A942J1U3-F1
#
_entry.id   AF-A0A942J1U3-F1
#
_cell.length_a   1.000
_cell.length_b   1.000
_cell.length_c   1.000
_cell.angle_alpha   90.00
_cell.angle_beta   90.00
_cell.angle_gamma   90.00
#
_symmetry.space_group_name_H-M   'P 1'
#
loop_
_entity.id
_entity.type
_entity.pdbx_description
1 polymer ?
#
loop_
_entity_poly.entity_id
_entity_poly.type
_entity_poly.pdbx_seq_one_letter_code
_entity_poly.pdbx_strand_id
1 'polypeptide(L)'
;MMDWSNNLEKSLYNEARRLSEILTEMGLIGKIFEDSANRIDPKAPQEELLKSIALEIRVPGFCAFNLAGEALSLIKLLSVRIAMIESGEGKSRDANLQRKLDNIKEIINEAEPNVRQTLEQMTPWSSMDGKKIAEAIAERAAAKKK
;
A
#
# COMPACT_ATOMS: atom_id res chain seq x y z
N MET A 1 9.80 -3.64 -37.54
CA MET A 1 8.77 -4.21 -36.65
C MET A 1 9.19 -3.81 -35.24
N MET A 2 8.45 -2.91 -34.57
CA MET A 2 8.78 -2.51 -33.20
C MET A 2 8.69 -3.75 -32.31
N ASP A 3 9.70 -3.99 -31.50
CA ASP A 3 9.75 -5.12 -30.58
C ASP A 3 8.84 -4.83 -29.37
N TRP A 4 7.54 -5.05 -29.59
CA TRP A 4 6.50 -4.80 -28.60
C TRP A 4 6.66 -5.70 -27.37
N SER A 5 7.25 -6.90 -27.49
CA SER A 5 7.42 -7.81 -26.35
C SER A 5 8.50 -7.32 -25.39
N ASN A 6 9.63 -6.81 -25.90
CA ASN A 6 10.70 -6.29 -25.04
C ASN A 6 10.28 -5.04 -24.25
N ASN A 7 9.48 -4.16 -24.85
CA ASN A 7 8.97 -2.98 -24.15
C ASN A 7 7.90 -3.33 -23.12
N LEU A 8 7.04 -4.32 -23.42
CA LEU A 8 6.01 -4.79 -22.50
C LEU A 8 6.63 -5.44 -21.26
N GLU A 9 7.61 -6.31 -21.44
CA GLU A 9 8.31 -6.99 -20.34
C GLU A 9 9.00 -5.97 -19.41
N LYS A 10 9.74 -5.01 -19.98
CA LYS A 10 10.39 -3.94 -19.20
C LYS A 10 9.40 -3.08 -18.41
N SER A 11 8.24 -2.77 -19.01
CA SER A 11 7.17 -2.02 -18.33
C SER A 11 6.61 -2.81 -17.15
N LEU A 12 6.38 -4.12 -17.34
CA LEU A 12 5.85 -5.02 -16.32
C LEU A 12 6.76 -5.09 -15.08
N TYR A 13 8.08 -5.12 -15.28
CA TYR A 13 9.03 -5.03 -14.17
C TYR A 13 9.03 -3.70 -13.46
N ASN A 14 8.96 -2.61 -14.19
CA ASN A 14 8.95 -1.28 -13.58
C ASN A 14 7.69 -1.09 -12.72
N GLU A 15 6.56 -1.61 -13.17
CA GLU A 15 5.29 -1.61 -12.44
C GLU A 15 5.33 -2.50 -11.20
N ALA A 16 5.87 -3.72 -11.31
CA ALA A 16 6.06 -4.61 -10.16
C ALA A 16 7.04 -4.01 -9.14
N ARG A 17 8.13 -3.38 -9.61
CA ARG A 17 9.09 -2.67 -8.75
C ARG A 17 8.43 -1.51 -8.01
N ARG A 18 7.63 -0.69 -8.71
CA ARG A 18 6.90 0.42 -8.09
C ARG A 18 5.90 -0.10 -7.05
N LEU A 19 5.22 -1.21 -7.34
CA LEU A 19 4.34 -1.86 -6.35
C LEU A 19 5.14 -2.26 -5.10
N SER A 20 6.31 -2.89 -5.24
CA SER A 20 7.17 -3.24 -4.08
C SER A 20 7.67 -2.03 -3.30
N GLU A 21 8.01 -0.93 -3.98
CA GLU A 21 8.37 0.35 -3.34
C GLU A 21 7.20 0.88 -2.49
N ILE A 22 6.00 0.93 -3.07
CA ILE A 22 4.79 1.37 -2.37
C ILE A 22 4.49 0.45 -1.18
N LEU A 23 4.61 -0.87 -1.32
CA LEU A 23 4.40 -1.80 -0.22
C LEU A 23 5.42 -1.62 0.91
N THR A 24 6.65 -1.24 0.58
CA THR A 24 7.67 -0.88 1.58
C THR A 24 7.30 0.42 2.29
N GLU A 25 6.85 1.43 1.53
CA GLU A 25 6.36 2.71 2.05
C GLU A 25 5.11 2.52 2.93
N MET A 26 4.19 1.61 2.57
CA MET A 26 2.97 1.27 3.30
C MET A 26 3.18 0.30 4.46
N GLY A 27 4.17 -0.58 4.40
CA GLY A 27 4.54 -1.49 5.49
C GLY A 27 5.07 -0.74 6.72
N LEU A 28 5.58 0.48 6.50
CA LEU A 28 5.83 1.46 7.56
C LEU A 28 4.54 2.08 8.15
N ILE A 29 3.35 1.76 7.65
CA ILE A 29 2.08 2.39 8.04
C ILE A 29 1.10 1.38 8.67
N GLY A 30 1.01 0.17 8.11
CA GLY A 30 0.02 -0.85 8.55
C GLY A 30 0.24 -1.38 9.97
N LYS A 31 1.49 -1.63 10.38
CA LYS A 31 1.80 -2.06 11.77
C LYS A 31 1.67 -0.95 12.81
N ILE A 32 1.77 0.31 12.39
CA ILE A 32 1.84 1.46 13.29
C ILE A 32 0.47 1.75 13.89
N PHE A 33 -0.65 1.71 13.16
CA PHE A 33 -1.92 2.09 13.80
C PHE A 33 -2.42 1.11 14.87
N GLU A 34 -2.22 -0.20 14.68
CA GLU A 34 -2.58 -1.20 15.69
C GLU A 34 -1.55 -1.29 16.83
N ASP A 35 -0.24 -1.21 16.55
CA ASP A 35 0.78 -1.25 17.59
C ASP A 35 0.97 0.09 18.31
N SER A 36 0.93 1.22 17.60
CA SER A 36 1.11 2.55 18.19
C SER A 36 -0.09 2.94 19.05
N ALA A 37 -1.31 2.48 18.75
CA ALA A 37 -2.43 2.59 19.68
C ALA A 37 -2.16 1.90 21.04
N ASN A 38 -1.30 0.86 21.07
CA ASN A 38 -0.86 0.18 22.29
C ASN A 38 0.38 0.82 22.94
N ARG A 39 1.17 1.59 22.19
CA ARG A 39 2.41 2.26 22.67
C ARG A 39 2.22 3.72 23.07
N ILE A 40 1.17 4.36 22.58
CA ILE A 40 0.80 5.72 22.96
C ILE A 40 0.15 5.66 24.35
N ASP A 41 0.72 6.36 25.34
CA ASP A 41 0.07 6.52 26.63
C ASP A 41 -1.08 7.55 26.50
N PRO A 42 -2.35 7.12 26.55
CA PRO A 42 -3.49 8.03 26.43
C PRO A 42 -3.68 8.93 27.65
N LYS A 43 -2.81 8.84 28.67
CA LYS A 43 -2.76 9.72 29.84
C LYS A 43 -1.69 10.82 29.72
N ALA A 44 -0.85 10.78 28.68
CA ALA A 44 0.16 11.80 28.46
C ALA A 44 -0.49 13.19 28.21
N PRO A 45 0.16 14.30 28.64
CA PRO A 45 -0.23 15.65 28.26
C PRO A 45 -0.41 15.77 26.74
N GLN A 46 -1.42 16.54 26.30
CA GLN A 46 -1.82 16.61 24.89
C GLN A 46 -0.67 16.94 23.93
N GLU A 47 0.28 17.76 24.34
CA GLU A 47 1.45 18.12 23.54
C GLU A 47 2.45 16.96 23.38
N GLU A 48 2.61 16.12 24.42
CA GLU A 48 3.43 14.90 24.38
C GLU A 48 2.72 13.78 23.61
N LEU A 49 1.39 13.71 23.72
CA LEU A 49 0.55 12.81 22.94
C LEU A 49 0.68 13.11 21.44
N LEU A 50 0.59 14.38 21.03
CA LEU A 50 0.76 14.78 19.64
C LEU A 50 2.18 14.53 19.12
N LYS A 51 3.21 14.72 19.95
CA LYS A 51 4.61 14.40 19.59
C LYS A 51 4.84 12.90 19.40
N SER A 52 4.30 12.07 20.29
CA SER A 52 4.41 10.61 20.18
C SER A 52 3.67 10.08 18.95
N ILE A 53 2.47 10.60 18.67
CA ILE A 53 1.73 10.31 17.43
C ILE A 53 2.53 10.74 16.20
N ALA A 54 3.13 11.93 16.19
CA ALA A 54 3.93 12.42 15.06
C ALA A 54 5.24 11.62 14.84
N LEU A 55 5.82 11.06 15.89
CA LEU A 55 7.02 10.19 15.80
C LEU A 55 6.69 8.80 15.25
N GLU A 56 5.50 8.29 15.57
CA GLU A 56 5.00 7.00 15.09
C GLU A 56 4.46 7.10 13.65
N ILE A 57 3.73 8.17 13.31
CA ILE A 57 3.20 8.38 11.96
C ILE A 57 4.28 9.00 11.06
N ARG A 58 5.13 8.17 10.44
CA ARG A 58 6.14 8.61 9.47
C ARG A 58 5.55 9.10 8.14
N VAL A 59 4.32 8.70 7.79
CA VAL A 59 3.62 9.07 6.57
C VAL A 59 2.16 9.44 6.93
N PRO A 60 1.69 10.66 6.63
CA PRO A 60 0.32 11.08 6.95
C PRO A 60 -0.73 10.14 6.33
N GLY A 61 -1.85 9.90 7.01
CA GLY A 61 -2.90 8.98 6.53
C GLY A 61 -3.47 9.32 5.15
N PHE A 62 -3.46 10.60 4.76
CA PHE A 62 -3.72 11.04 3.37
C PHE A 62 -2.75 10.42 2.35
N CYS A 63 -1.45 10.44 2.67
CA CYS A 63 -0.42 9.83 1.82
C CYS A 63 -0.58 8.31 1.79
N ALA A 64 -0.93 7.67 2.91
CA ALA A 64 -1.22 6.24 2.97
C ALA A 64 -2.39 5.85 2.06
N PHE A 65 -3.48 6.63 2.09
CA PHE A 65 -4.64 6.41 1.22
C PHE A 65 -4.27 6.52 -0.27
N ASN A 66 -3.51 7.55 -0.64
CA ASN A 66 -3.09 7.75 -2.03
C ASN A 66 -2.13 6.66 -2.51
N LEU A 67 -1.17 6.26 -1.67
CA LEU A 67 -0.25 5.16 -1.95
C LEU A 67 -1.00 3.84 -2.12
N ALA A 68 -1.96 3.55 -1.24
CA ALA A 68 -2.79 2.35 -1.37
C ALA A 68 -3.67 2.39 -2.64
N GLY A 69 -4.14 3.57 -3.05
CA GLY A 69 -4.85 3.75 -4.32
C GLY A 69 -3.98 3.52 -5.55
N GLU A 70 -2.73 4.01 -5.52
CA GLU A 70 -1.72 3.74 -6.55
C GLU A 70 -1.41 2.23 -6.63
N ALA A 71 -1.16 1.60 -5.48
CA ALA A 71 -0.89 0.16 -5.40
C ALA A 71 -2.03 -0.68 -5.98
N LEU A 72 -3.29 -0.36 -5.64
CA LEU A 72 -4.45 -1.09 -6.17
C LEU A 72 -4.57 -0.93 -7.70
N SER A 73 -4.23 0.25 -8.22
CA SER A 73 -4.22 0.50 -9.67
C SER A 73 -3.13 -0.30 -10.38
N LEU A 74 -1.93 -0.37 -9.79
CA LEU A 74 -0.82 -1.19 -10.30
C LEU A 74 -1.16 -2.68 -10.27
N ILE A 75 -1.76 -3.18 -9.20
CA ILE A 75 -2.23 -4.58 -9.09
C ILE A 75 -3.18 -4.93 -10.22
N LYS A 76 -4.18 -4.08 -10.49
CA LYS A 76 -5.15 -4.29 -11.59
C LYS A 76 -4.45 -4.30 -12.95
N LEU A 77 -3.56 -3.33 -13.19
CA LEU A 77 -2.82 -3.23 -14.45
C LEU A 77 -1.94 -4.45 -14.70
N LEU A 78 -1.17 -4.87 -13.70
CA LEU A 78 -0.31 -6.05 -13.76
C LEU A 78 -1.15 -7.32 -14.03
N SER A 79 -2.26 -7.48 -13.32
CA SER A 79 -3.16 -8.65 -13.47
C SER A 79 -3.71 -8.76 -14.89
N VAL A 80 -4.19 -7.65 -15.46
CA VAL A 80 -4.69 -7.62 -16.85
C VAL A 80 -3.58 -7.94 -17.83
N ARG A 81 -2.38 -7.37 -17.66
CA ARG A 81 -1.25 -7.60 -18.57
C ARG A 81 -0.73 -9.02 -18.52
N ILE A 82 -0.64 -9.61 -17.33
CA ILE A 82 -0.31 -11.03 -17.15
C ILE A 82 -1.35 -11.89 -17.87
N ALA A 83 -2.65 -11.64 -17.65
CA ALA A 83 -3.71 -12.38 -18.33
C ALA A 83 -3.64 -12.22 -19.87
N MET A 84 -3.29 -11.04 -20.38
CA MET A 84 -3.08 -10.82 -21.82
C MET A 84 -1.89 -11.62 -22.38
N ILE A 85 -0.79 -11.70 -21.63
CA ILE A 85 0.39 -12.49 -22.02
C ILE A 85 0.04 -13.98 -22.01
N GLU A 86 -0.70 -14.45 -21.01
CA GLU A 86 -1.08 -15.86 -20.87
C GLU A 86 -2.19 -16.31 -21.84
N SER A 87 -3.05 -15.38 -22.29
CA SER A 87 -4.17 -15.66 -23.21
C SER A 87 -3.84 -15.44 -24.69
N GLY A 88 -2.79 -14.69 -25.02
CA GLY A 88 -2.33 -14.52 -26.40
C GLY A 88 -1.68 -15.78 -26.97
N GLU A 89 -1.46 -15.81 -28.29
CA GLU A 89 -0.77 -16.90 -29.01
C GLU A 89 0.64 -17.26 -28.48
N GLY A 90 1.15 -16.50 -27.51
CA GLY A 90 2.36 -16.78 -26.75
C GLY A 90 2.06 -17.31 -25.35
N LYS A 91 1.58 -18.55 -25.23
CA LYS A 91 2.09 -19.41 -24.14
C LYS A 91 3.60 -19.33 -24.25
N SER A 92 4.22 -18.47 -23.44
CA SER A 92 5.64 -18.29 -23.52
C SER A 92 6.27 -19.65 -23.22
N ARG A 93 6.86 -20.28 -24.24
CA ARG A 93 7.71 -21.46 -24.03
C ARG A 93 8.99 -21.07 -23.28
N ASP A 94 9.24 -19.78 -23.12
CA ASP A 94 10.31 -19.29 -22.28
C ASP A 94 9.94 -19.46 -20.80
N ALA A 95 10.53 -20.49 -20.20
CA ALA A 95 10.42 -20.81 -18.79
C ALA A 95 10.92 -19.68 -17.88
N ASN A 96 11.83 -18.81 -18.35
CA ASN A 96 12.24 -17.64 -17.59
C ASN A 96 11.09 -16.64 -17.50
N LEU A 97 10.47 -16.28 -18.63
CA LEU A 97 9.33 -15.36 -18.62
C LEU A 97 8.19 -15.90 -17.76
N GLN A 98 7.86 -17.19 -17.84
CA GLN A 98 6.81 -17.77 -16.99
C GLN A 98 7.13 -17.65 -15.50
N ARG A 99 8.36 -18.02 -15.08
CA ARG A 99 8.79 -17.87 -13.68
C ARG A 99 8.71 -16.43 -13.20
N LYS A 100 9.06 -15.49 -14.07
CA LYS A 100 8.99 -14.06 -13.77
C LYS A 100 7.54 -13.60 -13.60
N LEU A 101 6.60 -14.07 -14.42
CA LEU A 101 5.17 -13.80 -14.25
C LEU A 101 4.62 -14.42 -12.96
N ASP A 102 5.03 -15.64 -12.64
CA ASP A 102 4.63 -16.33 -11.40
C ASP A 102 5.09 -15.56 -10.16
N ASN A 103 6.34 -15.07 -10.14
CA ASN A 103 6.83 -14.21 -9.05
C ASN A 103 5.99 -12.92 -8.90
N ILE A 104 5.57 -12.30 -10.01
CA ILE A 104 4.74 -11.09 -9.96
C ILE A 104 3.34 -11.42 -9.45
N LYS A 105 2.78 -12.58 -9.81
CA LYS A 105 1.50 -13.07 -9.26
C LYS A 105 1.59 -13.30 -7.76
N GLU A 106 2.68 -13.87 -7.26
CA GLU A 106 2.91 -14.04 -5.82
C GLU A 106 2.90 -12.69 -5.10
N ILE A 107 3.65 -11.70 -5.60
CA ILE A 107 3.64 -10.34 -5.05
C ILE A 107 2.23 -9.75 -5.04
N ILE A 108 1.46 -9.89 -6.12
CA ILE A 108 0.08 -9.40 -6.20
C ILE A 108 -0.80 -10.07 -5.14
N ASN A 109 -0.74 -11.40 -5.03
CA ASN A 109 -1.56 -12.17 -4.11
C ASN A 109 -1.27 -11.82 -2.64
N GLU A 110 -0.01 -11.56 -2.30
CA GLU A 110 0.39 -11.12 -0.95
C GLU A 110 0.01 -9.65 -0.68
N ALA A 111 0.11 -8.80 -1.69
CA ALA A 111 -0.11 -7.36 -1.58
C ALA A 111 -1.59 -6.99 -1.52
N GLU A 112 -2.43 -7.61 -2.34
CA GLU A 112 -3.81 -7.18 -2.57
C GLU A 112 -4.66 -7.11 -1.29
N PRO A 113 -4.64 -8.11 -0.38
CA PRO A 113 -5.41 -8.05 0.86
C PRO A 113 -5.01 -6.86 1.73
N ASN A 114 -3.70 -6.63 1.88
CA ASN A 114 -3.14 -5.56 2.70
C ASN A 114 -3.47 -4.17 2.13
N VAL A 115 -3.39 -4.02 0.80
CA VAL A 115 -3.72 -2.77 0.11
C VAL A 115 -5.21 -2.45 0.25
N ARG A 116 -6.09 -3.44 0.09
CA ARG A 116 -7.54 -3.28 0.29
C ARG A 116 -7.89 -2.89 1.71
N GLN A 117 -7.33 -3.59 2.69
CA GLN A 117 -7.51 -3.26 4.10
C GLN A 117 -7.04 -1.83 4.41
N THR A 118 -5.88 -1.42 3.87
CA THR A 118 -5.37 -0.07 4.08
C THR A 118 -6.30 0.98 3.47
N LEU A 119 -6.83 0.74 2.26
CA LEU A 119 -7.81 1.65 1.65
C LEU A 119 -9.06 1.79 2.51
N GLU A 120 -9.63 0.69 2.99
CA GLU A 120 -10.82 0.71 3.85
C GLU A 120 -10.56 1.49 5.16
N GLN A 121 -9.43 1.23 5.81
CA GLN A 121 -9.05 1.91 7.06
C GLN A 121 -8.70 3.38 6.86
N MET A 122 -8.11 3.75 5.72
CA MET A 122 -7.65 5.10 5.42
C MET A 122 -8.67 5.97 4.69
N THR A 123 -9.75 5.39 4.15
CA THR A 123 -10.83 6.12 3.48
C THR A 123 -11.39 7.28 4.31
N PRO A 124 -11.65 7.15 5.64
CA PRO A 124 -12.11 8.27 6.46
C PRO A 124 -11.12 9.44 6.56
N TRP A 125 -9.83 9.17 6.31
CA TRP A 125 -8.73 10.12 6.42
C TRP A 125 -8.26 10.64 5.05
N SER A 126 -8.88 10.18 3.97
CA SER A 126 -8.52 10.47 2.57
C SER A 126 -8.54 11.96 2.20
N SER A 127 -9.17 12.81 3.00
CA SER A 127 -9.25 14.26 2.79
C SER A 127 -8.81 15.08 4.01
N MET A 128 -8.29 14.45 5.07
CA MET A 128 -7.87 15.12 6.29
C MET A 128 -6.38 15.45 6.25
N ASP A 129 -6.03 16.71 6.54
CA ASP A 129 -4.65 17.09 6.78
C ASP A 129 -4.11 16.33 8.02
N GLY A 130 -2.79 16.11 8.09
CA GLY A 130 -2.15 15.34 9.16
C GLY A 130 -2.54 15.78 10.59
N LYS A 131 -2.85 17.07 10.80
CA LYS A 131 -3.34 17.62 12.06
C LYS A 131 -4.73 17.09 12.43
N LYS A 132 -5.65 17.03 11.48
CA LYS A 132 -7.01 16.51 11.68
C LYS A 132 -7.02 15.01 11.97
N ILE A 133 -6.08 14.27 11.37
CA ILE A 133 -5.86 12.85 11.66
C ILE A 133 -5.39 12.68 13.11
N ALA A 134 -4.42 13.48 13.55
CA ALA A 134 -3.92 13.45 14.93
C ALA A 134 -5.00 13.82 15.96
N GLU A 135 -5.81 14.84 15.67
CA GLU A 135 -6.94 15.27 16.52
C GLU A 135 -7.97 14.15 16.69
N ALA A 136 -8.35 13.47 15.60
CA ALA A 136 -9.37 12.43 15.65
C ALA A 136 -8.86 11.09 16.24
N ILE A 137 -7.56 10.81 16.15
CA ILE A 137 -6.92 9.72 16.93
C ILE A 137 -7.03 10.04 18.43
N ALA A 138 -6.73 11.28 18.82
CA ALA A 138 -6.84 11.72 20.21
C ALA A 138 -8.29 11.65 20.72
N GLU A 139 -9.28 12.05 19.90
CA GLU A 139 -10.71 11.93 20.25
C GLU A 139 -11.15 10.46 20.41
N ARG A 140 -10.73 9.55 19.53
CA ARG A 140 -11.03 8.12 19.67
C ARG A 140 -10.41 7.50 20.93
N ALA A 141 -9.18 7.89 21.27
CA ALA A 141 -8.54 7.47 22.51
C ALA A 141 -9.29 8.00 23.76
N ALA A 142 -9.83 9.22 23.69
CA ALA A 142 -10.66 9.80 24.74
C ALA A 142 -12.06 9.16 24.81
N ALA A 143 -12.69 8.80 23.69
CA ALA A 143 -14.03 8.21 23.63
C ALA A 143 -14.09 6.79 24.20
N LYS A 144 -13.01 6.00 24.08
CA LYS A 144 -12.86 4.70 24.77
C LYS A 144 -12.84 4.80 26.30
N LYS A 145 -12.85 6.01 26.89
CA LYS A 145 -12.97 6.25 28.34
C LYS A 145 -14.43 6.35 28.85
N LYS A 146 -15.44 6.28 27.98
CA LYS A 146 -16.85 6.13 28.39
C LYS A 146 -17.29 4.68 28.24
#